data_AF-A0A7C7D2C8-F1
#
_entry.id   AF-A0A7C7D2C8-F1
#
_cell.length_a   1.000
_cell.length_b   1.000
_cell.length_c   1.000
_cell.angle_alpha   90.00
_cell.angle_beta   90.00
_cell.angle_gamma   90.00
#
_symmetry.space_group_name_H-M   'P 1'
#
loop_
_entity.id
_entity.type
_entity.pdbx_description
1 polymer ?
#
loop_
_entity_poly.entity_id
_entity_poly.type
_entity_poly.pdbx_seq_one_letter_code
_entity_poly.pdbx_strand_id
1 'polypeptide(L)'
;TRTRIQRILLHLLLNITAAEFQIFNNNGGPQYIRVLGFNKKGAHLLSRVNKIASLPVIVKTADYTDTCNSLLNRMLEIEALSTDIYVLGYKNLEFRKSRQDFTNNPVLIK
;
A
#
# COMPACT_ATOMS: atom_id res chain seq x y z
N THR A 1 10.96 22.11 12.34
CA THR A 1 11.32 20.89 13.10
C THR A 1 12.05 19.91 12.18
N ARG A 2 12.93 19.07 12.74
CA ARG A 2 13.62 17.98 11.99
C ARG A 2 12.65 17.07 11.23
N THR A 3 11.52 16.76 11.86
CA THR A 3 10.45 15.91 11.30
C THR A 3 9.83 16.49 10.02
N ARG A 4 9.75 17.83 9.89
CA ARG A 4 9.28 18.48 8.66
C ARG A 4 10.22 18.25 7.49
N ILE A 5 11.53 18.38 7.72
CA ILE A 5 12.56 18.18 6.68
C ILE A 5 12.55 16.72 6.23
N GLN A 6 12.49 15.77 7.17
CA GLN A 6 12.42 14.35 6.85
C GLN A 6 11.21 14.00 5.97
N ARG A 7 10.03 14.56 6.27
CA ARG A 7 8.84 14.36 5.43
C ARG A 7 8.99 14.96 4.04
N ILE A 8 9.56 16.17 3.92
CA ILE A 8 9.83 16.78 2.61
C ILE A 8 10.75 15.89 1.77
N LEU A 9 11.84 15.38 2.36
CA LEU A 9 12.76 14.47 1.67
C LEU A 9 12.06 13.17 1.23
N LEU A 10 11.16 12.62 2.06
CA LEU A 10 10.38 11.46 1.68
C LEU A 10 9.43 11.75 0.51
N HIS A 11 8.72 12.88 0.53
CA HIS A 11 7.86 13.29 -0.58
C HIS A 11 8.65 13.48 -1.88
N LEU A 12 9.86 14.06 -1.82
CA LEU A 12 10.75 14.17 -2.97
C LEU A 12 11.20 12.81 -3.49
N LEU A 13 11.59 11.91 -2.60
CA LEU A 13 12.04 10.55 -2.94
C LEU A 13 10.95 9.71 -3.61
N LEU A 14 9.70 9.84 -3.13
CA LEU A 14 8.53 9.14 -3.67
C LEU A 14 7.84 9.89 -4.81
N ASN A 15 8.36 11.07 -5.19
CA ASN A 15 7.78 11.95 -6.20
C ASN A 15 6.29 12.28 -5.95
N ILE A 16 5.93 12.54 -4.69
CA ILE A 16 4.57 12.92 -4.28
C ILE A 16 4.45 14.44 -4.35
N THR A 17 3.56 14.93 -5.20
CA THR A 17 3.33 16.38 -5.37
C THR A 17 2.23 16.90 -4.47
N ALA A 18 2.25 18.21 -4.16
CA ALA A 18 1.18 18.83 -3.36
C ALA A 18 -0.19 18.76 -4.05
N ALA A 19 -0.23 18.88 -5.38
CA ALA A 19 -1.45 18.74 -6.17
C ALA A 19 -2.02 17.32 -6.08
N GLU A 20 -1.18 16.30 -6.24
CA GLU A 20 -1.58 14.89 -6.09
C GLU A 20 -2.12 14.60 -4.68
N PHE A 21 -1.44 15.10 -3.65
CA PHE A 21 -1.91 14.94 -2.27
C PHE A 21 -3.27 15.61 -2.02
N GLN A 22 -3.52 16.79 -2.60
CA GLN A 22 -4.83 17.45 -2.55
C GLN A 22 -5.89 16.65 -3.29
N ILE A 23 -5.57 16.09 -4.46
CA ILE A 23 -6.48 15.22 -5.20
C ILE A 23 -6.90 14.03 -4.33
N PHE A 24 -5.97 13.36 -3.66
CA PHE A 24 -6.31 12.24 -2.77
C PHE A 24 -7.26 12.66 -1.63
N ASN A 25 -6.98 13.79 -0.96
CA ASN A 25 -7.83 14.27 0.12
C ASN A 25 -9.23 14.67 -0.34
N ASN A 26 -9.33 15.35 -1.50
CA ASN A 26 -10.60 15.81 -2.04
C ASN A 26 -11.49 14.63 -2.51
N ASN A 27 -10.89 13.48 -2.85
CA ASN A 27 -11.61 12.27 -3.24
C ASN A 27 -11.93 11.33 -2.07
N GLY A 28 -11.96 11.85 -0.83
CA GLY A 28 -12.32 11.06 0.35
C GLY A 28 -11.16 10.28 0.97
N GLY A 29 -9.92 10.55 0.54
CA GLY A 29 -8.73 9.92 1.11
C GLY A 29 -8.48 8.51 0.55
N PRO A 30 -8.16 7.52 1.41
CA PRO A 30 -7.80 6.17 0.97
C PRO A 30 -8.87 5.52 0.09
N GLN A 31 -8.44 4.94 -1.04
CA GLN A 31 -9.33 4.32 -2.02
C GLN A 31 -9.47 2.80 -1.86
N TYR A 32 -8.76 2.20 -0.90
CA TYR A 32 -8.76 0.75 -0.67
C TYR A 32 -8.37 0.42 0.77
N ILE A 33 -8.65 -0.83 1.16
CA ILE A 33 -8.23 -1.41 2.42
C ILE A 33 -7.17 -2.47 2.11
N ARG A 34 -5.93 -2.25 2.53
CA ARG A 34 -4.84 -3.23 2.35
C ARG A 34 -4.78 -4.21 3.51
N VAL A 35 -4.91 -5.50 3.21
CA VAL A 35 -4.74 -6.57 4.21
C VAL A 35 -3.29 -7.05 4.20
N LEU A 36 -2.55 -6.77 5.27
CA LEU A 36 -1.15 -7.21 5.43
C LEU A 36 -1.01 -8.56 6.13
N GLY A 37 -2.00 -8.94 6.93
CA GLY A 37 -2.04 -10.21 7.64
C GLY A 37 -3.29 -10.39 8.48
N PHE A 38 -3.61 -11.64 8.81
CA PHE A 38 -4.77 -12.01 9.61
C PHE A 38 -4.57 -13.37 10.27
N ASN A 39 -5.35 -13.65 11.32
CA ASN A 39 -5.43 -14.98 11.94
C ASN A 39 -6.72 -15.70 11.53
N LYS A 40 -6.95 -16.92 12.02
CA LYS A 40 -8.18 -17.70 11.68
C LYS A 40 -9.47 -16.93 11.97
N LYS A 41 -9.56 -16.24 13.11
CA LYS A 41 -10.73 -15.41 13.45
C LYS A 41 -10.84 -14.20 12.51
N GLY A 42 -9.71 -13.58 12.16
CA GLY A 42 -9.60 -12.49 11.21
C GLY A 42 -10.04 -12.89 9.80
N ALA A 43 -9.77 -14.12 9.37
CA ALA A 43 -10.25 -14.62 8.08
C ALA A 43 -11.79 -14.64 7.99
N HIS A 44 -12.46 -15.10 9.05
CA HIS A 44 -13.92 -15.05 9.13
C HIS A 44 -14.46 -13.62 9.13
N LEU A 45 -13.80 -12.71 9.84
CA LEU A 45 -14.17 -11.29 9.85
C LEU A 45 -13.97 -10.64 8.47
N LEU A 46 -12.84 -10.90 7.80
CA LEU A 46 -12.53 -10.37 6.47
C LEU A 46 -13.57 -10.79 5.44
N SER A 47 -14.08 -12.01 5.51
CA SER A 47 -15.19 -12.45 4.65
C SER A 47 -16.44 -11.58 4.81
N ARG A 48 -16.73 -11.12 6.03
CA ARG A 48 -17.84 -10.20 6.30
C ARG A 48 -17.51 -8.77 5.89
N VAL A 49 -16.29 -8.30 6.16
CA VAL A 49 -15.83 -6.95 5.76
C VAL A 49 -15.87 -6.79 4.25
N ASN A 50 -15.43 -7.78 3.48
CA ASN A 50 -15.47 -7.75 2.01
C ASN A 50 -16.89 -7.55 1.44
N LYS A 51 -17.94 -7.92 2.18
CA LYS A 51 -19.34 -7.77 1.76
C LYS A 51 -19.96 -6.43 2.15
N ILE A 52 -19.44 -5.78 3.19
CA ILE A 52 -20.05 -4.61 3.82
C ILE A 52 -19.22 -3.34 3.60
N ALA A 53 -17.91 -3.48 3.38
CA ALA A 53 -17.02 -2.35 3.18
C ALA A 53 -17.38 -1.58 1.91
N SER A 54 -17.38 -0.25 2.02
CA SER A 54 -17.57 0.67 0.90
C SER A 54 -16.32 0.77 0.01
N LEU A 55 -15.16 0.35 0.52
CA LEU A 55 -13.89 0.36 -0.20
C LEU A 55 -13.46 -1.08 -0.55
N PRO A 56 -12.79 -1.25 -1.70
CA PRO A 56 -12.25 -2.55 -2.10
C PRO A 56 -11.21 -3.03 -1.08
N VAL A 57 -11.36 -4.29 -0.67
CA VAL A 57 -10.42 -4.94 0.25
C VAL A 57 -9.40 -5.73 -0.57
N ILE A 58 -8.16 -5.25 -0.57
CA ILE A 58 -7.04 -5.81 -1.31
C ILE A 58 -6.29 -6.79 -0.40
N VAL A 59 -6.50 -8.08 -0.66
CA VAL A 59 -5.76 -9.17 -0.01
C VAL A 59 -4.55 -9.57 -0.84
N LYS A 60 -4.71 -9.65 -2.16
CA LYS A 60 -3.62 -9.84 -3.11
C LYS A 60 -3.58 -8.64 -4.06
N THR A 61 -2.45 -7.96 -4.09
CA THR A 61 -2.17 -6.82 -4.99
C THR A 61 -2.10 -7.19 -6.44
N ALA A 62 -1.64 -8.39 -6.76
CA ALA A 62 -1.58 -8.89 -8.13
C ALA A 62 -2.96 -8.88 -8.81
N ASP A 63 -4.04 -8.99 -8.04
CA ASP A 63 -5.41 -8.99 -8.57
C ASP A 63 -5.93 -7.57 -8.87
N TYR A 64 -5.20 -6.52 -8.47
CA TYR A 64 -5.64 -5.12 -8.51
C TYR A 64 -4.77 -4.22 -9.42
N THR A 65 -3.94 -4.79 -10.29
CA THR A 65 -3.11 -4.01 -11.22
C THR A 65 -3.92 -3.33 -12.34
N ASP A 66 -5.11 -3.84 -12.66
CA ASP A 66 -5.95 -3.36 -13.77
C ASP A 66 -7.34 -2.90 -13.30
N THR A 67 -7.40 -2.02 -12.30
CA THR A 67 -8.69 -1.43 -11.90
C THR A 67 -9.02 -0.20 -12.73
N CYS A 68 -10.32 0.07 -12.94
CA CYS A 68 -10.80 1.30 -13.59
C CYS A 68 -10.58 2.57 -12.75
N ASN A 69 -10.12 2.44 -11.50
CA ASN A 69 -9.90 3.56 -10.60
C ASN A 69 -8.45 4.05 -10.67
N SER A 70 -8.22 5.14 -11.40
CA SER A 70 -6.89 5.74 -11.57
C SER A 70 -6.26 6.20 -10.26
N LEU A 71 -7.06 6.68 -9.30
CA LEU A 71 -6.56 7.10 -7.99
C LEU A 71 -6.06 5.92 -7.17
N LEU A 72 -6.82 4.81 -7.17
CA LEU A 72 -6.41 3.58 -6.50
C LEU A 72 -5.09 3.05 -7.09
N ASN A 73 -5.01 2.96 -8.42
CA ASN A 73 -3.81 2.49 -9.11
C ASN A 73 -2.61 3.36 -8.74
N ARG A 74 -2.77 4.69 -8.73
CA ARG A 74 -1.71 5.62 -8.36
C ARG A 74 -1.25 5.44 -6.91
N MET A 75 -2.17 5.23 -5.98
CA MET A 75 -1.81 4.95 -4.59
C MET A 75 -1.05 3.63 -4.44
N LEU A 76 -1.43 2.58 -5.20
CA LEU A 76 -0.70 1.31 -5.23
C LEU A 76 0.70 1.44 -5.84
N GLU A 77 0.86 2.28 -6.87
CA GLU A 77 2.18 2.58 -7.45
C GLU A 77 3.11 3.23 -6.42
N ILE A 78 2.60 4.21 -5.66
CA ILE A 78 3.37 4.88 -4.62
C ILE A 78 3.74 3.88 -3.51
N GLU A 79 2.82 3.01 -3.11
CA GLU A 79 3.08 1.95 -2.13
C GLU A 79 4.20 1.02 -2.61
N ALA A 80 4.08 0.48 -3.83
CA ALA A 80 5.06 -0.41 -4.44
C ALA A 80 6.45 0.24 -4.57
N LEU A 81 6.50 1.50 -5.01
CA LEU A 81 7.76 2.25 -5.09
C LEU A 81 8.37 2.46 -3.70
N SER A 82 7.55 2.75 -2.70
CA SER A 82 8.01 2.95 -1.32
C SER A 82 8.64 1.68 -0.77
N THR A 83 8.00 0.53 -0.97
CA THR A 83 8.52 -0.77 -0.56
C THR A 83 9.82 -1.11 -1.30
N ASP A 84 9.87 -0.88 -2.61
CA ASP A 84 11.06 -1.13 -3.42
C ASP A 84 12.27 -0.29 -2.98
N ILE A 85 12.05 0.99 -2.65
CA ILE A 85 13.09 1.86 -2.12
C ILE A 85 13.51 1.41 -0.72
N TYR A 86 12.55 1.00 0.13
CA TYR A 86 12.81 0.59 1.49
C TYR A 86 13.73 -0.65 1.57
N VAL A 87 13.47 -1.67 0.75
CA VAL A 87 14.23 -2.93 0.77
C VAL A 87 15.67 -2.76 0.33
N LEU A 88 16.01 -1.71 -0.44
CA LEU A 88 17.40 -1.38 -0.78
C LEU A 88 18.26 -1.10 0.45
N GLY A 89 17.66 -0.64 1.55
CA GLY A 89 18.33 -0.38 2.81
C GLY A 89 18.67 -1.61 3.66
N TYR A 90 18.22 -2.81 3.26
CA TYR A 90 18.45 -4.03 4.04
C TYR A 90 19.92 -4.44 4.07
N LYS A 91 20.42 -4.90 5.22
CA LYS A 91 21.80 -5.39 5.34
C LYS A 91 22.04 -6.67 4.55
N ASN A 92 21.07 -7.59 4.57
CA ASN A 92 21.16 -8.87 3.87
C ASN A 92 20.67 -8.71 2.42
N LEU A 93 21.53 -9.08 1.47
CA LEU A 93 21.29 -8.99 0.03
C LEU A 93 20.12 -9.87 -0.43
N GLU A 94 19.88 -11.01 0.22
CA GLU A 94 18.79 -11.94 -0.14
C GLU A 94 17.40 -11.32 -0.04
N PHE A 95 17.24 -10.32 0.84
CA PHE A 95 15.98 -9.62 1.05
C PHE A 95 15.87 -8.32 0.23
N ARG A 96 16.89 -7.94 -0.56
CA ARG A 96 16.87 -6.76 -1.45
C ARG A 96 16.19 -7.07 -2.79
N LYS A 97 14.97 -7.60 -2.74
CA LYS A 97 14.20 -7.98 -3.93
C LYS A 97 13.10 -6.94 -4.17
N SER A 98 13.00 -6.41 -5.38
CA SER A 98 11.91 -5.50 -5.78
C SER A 98 10.60 -6.28 -5.99
N ARG A 99 9.47 -5.56 -6.02
CA ARG A 99 8.10 -6.06 -6.19
C ARG A 99 7.63 -6.97 -5.06
N GLN A 100 8.20 -6.81 -3.88
CA GLN A 100 7.78 -7.56 -2.70
C GLN A 100 6.30 -7.37 -2.37
N ASP A 101 5.74 -6.20 -2.68
CA ASP A 101 4.31 -5.94 -2.49
C ASP A 101 3.40 -6.82 -3.33
N PHE A 102 3.87 -7.39 -4.45
CA PHE A 102 3.12 -8.30 -5.32
C PHE A 102 3.43 -9.77 -5.06
N THR A 103 4.63 -10.07 -4.56
CA THR A 103 5.06 -11.46 -4.31
C THR A 103 4.75 -11.94 -2.90
N ASN A 104 4.70 -11.03 -1.92
CA ASN A 104 4.45 -11.40 -0.54
C ASN A 104 2.95 -11.56 -0.30
N ASN A 105 2.56 -12.78 0.07
CA ASN A 105 1.21 -13.03 0.53
C ASN A 105 1.00 -12.44 1.93
N PRO A 106 -0.24 -12.06 2.28
CA PRO A 106 -0.57 -11.63 3.64
C PRO A 106 -0.16 -12.67 4.67
N VAL A 107 0.32 -12.20 5.82
CA VAL A 107 0.79 -13.07 6.90
C VAL A 107 -0.39 -13.77 7.55
N LEU A 108 -0.43 -15.10 7.48
CA LEU A 108 -1.40 -15.92 8.19
C LEU A 108 -0.84 -16.36 9.54
N ILE A 109 -1.39 -15.81 10.63
CA ILE A 109 -1.03 -16.21 11.99
C ILE A 109 -1.95 -17.35 12.43
N LYS A 110 -1.37 -18.49 12.83
CA LYS A 110 -2.12 -19.68 13.25
C LYS A 110 -2.81 -19.51 14.59
#